data_AF-A0A1W9VZX2-F1
#
_entry.id   AF-A0A1W9VZX2-F1
#
_cell.length_a   1.000
_cell.length_b   1.000
_cell.length_c   1.000
_cell.angle_alpha   90.00
_cell.angle_beta   90.00
_cell.angle_gamma   90.00
#
_symmetry.space_group_name_H-M   'P 1'
#
loop_
_entity.id
_entity.type
_entity.pdbx_description
1 polymer ?
#
loop_
_entity_poly.entity_id
_entity_poly.type
_entity_poly.pdbx_seq_one_letter_code
_entity_poly.pdbx_strand_id
1 'polypeptide(L)' 'MQITLSIPDVVARRFQAVVPARQRSRLVTRLLEQELSKHDDTLAAACHAANRDKVLQREIEEWQSFDDGIDE' A
#
# COMPACT_ATOMS: atom_id res chain seq x y z
N MET A 1 -8.41 9.59 13.94
CA MET A 1 -8.29 8.25 14.56
C MET A 1 -7.11 8.26 15.53
N GLN A 2 -7.21 7.57 16.66
CA GLN A 2 -6.10 7.41 17.61
C GLN A 2 -5.66 5.95 17.65
N ILE A 3 -4.34 5.72 17.56
CA ILE A 3 -3.73 4.39 17.59
C ILE A 3 -2.66 4.38 18.68
N THR A 4 -2.58 3.29 19.44
CA THR A 4 -1.49 3.05 20.39
C THR A 4 -0.60 1.94 19.85
N LEU A 5 0.71 2.18 19.83
CA LEU A 5 1.70 1.25 19.30
C LEU A 5 2.67 0.86 20.41
N SER A 6 3.00 -0.42 20.48
CA SER A 6 4.08 -0.92 21.34
C SER A 6 5.38 -0.96 20.55
N ILE A 7 6.41 -0.31 21.08
CA ILE A 7 7.77 -0.31 20.52
C ILE A 7 8.77 -0.59 21.64
N PRO A 8 9.97 -1.12 21.34
CA PRO A 8 11.00 -1.33 22.36
C PRO A 8 11.36 -0.05 23.11
N ASP A 9 11.54 -0.13 24.43
CA ASP A 9 11.84 1.01 25.30
C ASP A 9 13.02 1.86 24.82
N VAL A 10 14.07 1.22 24.32
CA VAL A 10 15.25 1.91 23.78
C VAL A 10 14.89 2.82 22.60
N VAL A 11 13.94 2.41 21.76
CA VAL A 11 13.45 3.20 20.63
C VAL A 11 12.54 4.32 21.14
N ALA A 12 11.62 4.01 22.07
CA ALA A 12 10.73 5.00 22.65
C ALA A 12 11.49 6.15 23.32
N ARG A 13 12.52 5.83 24.13
CA ARG A 13 13.36 6.84 24.80
C ARG A 13 14.07 7.74 23.79
N ARG A 14 14.67 7.16 22.76
CA ARG A 14 15.35 7.93 21.70
C ARG A 14 14.38 8.82 20.93
N PHE A 15 13.21 8.29 20.56
CA PHE A 15 12.18 9.04 19.87
C PHE A 15 11.69 10.23 20.71
N GLN A 16 11.42 10.01 22.00
CA GLN A 16 10.96 11.06 22.90
C GLN A 16 12.02 12.14 23.16
N ALA A 17 13.30 11.75 23.23
CA ALA A 17 14.42 12.67 23.44
C ALA A 17 14.70 13.55 22.21
N VAL A 18 14.60 13.00 21.01
CA VAL A 18 14.94 13.70 19.76
C VAL A 18 13.75 14.48 19.19
N VAL A 19 12.53 13.98 19.38
CA VAL A 19 11.33 14.51 18.70
C VAL A 19 10.44 15.26 19.69
N PRO A 20 10.23 16.58 19.50
CA PRO A 20 9.39 17.39 20.39
C PRO A 20 7.95 16.84 20.48
N ALA A 21 7.34 16.91 21.67
CA ALA A 21 6.04 16.29 21.95
C ALA A 21 4.95 16.60 20.90
N ARG A 22 4.86 17.86 20.45
CA ARG A 22 3.87 18.32 19.45
C ARG A 22 4.19 17.93 18.00
N GLN A 23 5.35 17.35 17.74
CA GLN A 23 5.79 16.92 16.41
C GLN A 23 5.86 15.39 16.26
N ARG A 24 5.73 14.65 17.37
CA ARG A 24 5.83 13.19 17.40
C ARG A 24 4.81 12.52 16.48
N SER A 25 3.54 12.89 16.61
CA SER A 25 2.47 12.35 15.77
C SER A 25 2.74 12.64 14.29
N ARG A 26 3.10 13.89 13.95
CA ARG A 26 3.44 14.29 12.58
C ARG A 26 4.58 13.46 11.98
N LEU A 27 5.64 13.20 12.76
CA LEU A 27 6.74 12.37 12.27
C LEU A 27 6.29 10.93 12.01
N VAL A 28 5.54 10.33 12.93
CA VAL A 28 5.04 8.97 12.77
C VAL A 28 4.10 8.87 11.56
N THR A 29 3.17 9.82 11.39
CA THR A 29 2.29 9.90 10.22
C THR A 29 3.09 9.93 8.92
N ARG A 30 4.08 10.81 8.81
CA ARG A 30 4.92 10.91 7.61
C ARG A 30 5.65 9.60 7.32
N LEU A 31 6.20 8.93 8.33
CA LEU A 31 6.89 7.66 8.15
C LEU A 31 5.93 6.55 7.70
N LEU A 32 4.71 6.53 8.24
CA LEU A 32 3.67 5.58 7.80
C LEU A 32 3.26 5.84 6.36
N GLU A 33 2.99 7.09 5.98
CA GLU A 33 2.65 7.47 4.59
C GLU A 33 3.74 7.04 3.61
N GLN A 34 5.01 7.28 3.97
CA GLN A 34 6.15 6.88 3.14
C GLN A 34 6.25 5.37 2.98
N GLU A 35 5.98 4.59 4.02
CA GLU A 35 6.04 3.14 3.93
C GLU A 35 4.86 2.55 3.16
N LEU A 36 3.65 3.08 3.40
CA LEU A 36 2.45 2.70 2.64
C LEU A 36 2.61 2.99 1.15
N SER A 37 3.14 4.16 0.78
CA SER A 37 3.42 4.50 -0.61
C SER A 37 4.34 3.49 -1.30
N LYS A 38 5.38 2.98 -0.61
CA LYS A 38 6.26 1.95 -1.19
C LYS A 38 5.53 0.62 -1.41
N HIS A 39 4.65 0.25 -0.49
CA HIS A 39 3.83 -0.94 -0.64
C HIS A 39 2.87 -0.79 -1.82
N ASP A 40 2.22 0.36 -1.95
CA ASP A 40 1.32 0.67 -3.06
C ASP A 40 2.07 0.68 -4.40
N ASP A 41 3.27 1.27 -4.46
CA ASP A 41 4.11 1.28 -5.66
C ASP A 41 4.52 -0.15 -6.07
N THR A 42 4.82 -1.01 -5.09
CA THR A 42 5.15 -2.41 -5.33
C THR A 42 3.95 -3.16 -5.90
N LEU A 43 2.76 -2.94 -5.33
CA LEU A 43 1.51 -3.54 -5.82
C LEU A 43 1.18 -3.04 -7.23
N ALA A 44 1.28 -1.73 -7.47
CA ALA A 44 1.07 -1.13 -8.79
C ALA A 44 2.03 -1.71 -9.83
N ALA A 45 3.32 -1.86 -9.48
CA ALA A 45 4.32 -2.48 -10.36
C ALA A 45 3.97 -3.94 -10.69
N ALA A 46 3.52 -4.73 -9.71
CA ALA A 46 3.06 -6.10 -9.94
C ALA A 46 1.84 -6.15 -10.87
N CYS A 47 0.85 -5.28 -10.65
CA CYS A 47 -0.31 -5.14 -11.55
C CYS A 47 0.10 -4.75 -12.97
N HIS A 48 1.02 -3.79 -13.11
CA HIS A 48 1.53 -3.39 -14.42
C HIS A 48 2.33 -4.49 -15.14
N ALA A 49 2.98 -5.38 -14.40
CA ALA A 49 3.65 -6.53 -14.97
C ALA A 49 2.63 -7.57 -15.45
N ALA A 50 1.64 -7.91 -14.63
CA ALA A 50 0.56 -8.82 -14.99
C ALA A 50 -0.23 -8.31 -16.21
N ASN A 51 -0.60 -7.04 -16.24
CA ASN A 51 -1.33 -6.44 -17.36
C ASN A 51 -0.52 -6.37 -18.67
N ARG A 52 0.82 -6.50 -18.59
CA ARG A 52 1.70 -6.56 -19.77
C ARG A 52 2.00 -8.00 -20.21
N ASP A 53 1.56 -8.99 -19.45
CA ASP A 53 1.70 -10.39 -19.83
C ASP A 53 0.72 -10.70 -20.97
N LYS A 54 1.28 -10.98 -22.15
CA LYS A 54 0.50 -11.24 -23.37
C LYS A 54 -0.24 -12.57 -23.33
N VAL A 55 0.18 -13.53 -22.51
CA VAL A 55 -0.53 -14.81 -22.35
C VAL A 55 -1.79 -14.55 -21.55
N LEU A 56 -1.63 -13.92 -20.38
CA LEU A 56 -2.76 -13.52 -19.53
C LEU A 56 -3.73 -12.58 -20.27
N GLN A 57 -3.21 -11.62 -21.05
CA GLN A 57 -4.06 -10.70 -21.81
C GLN A 57 -4.94 -11.44 -22.83
N ARG A 58 -4.40 -12.45 -23.52
CA ARG A 58 -5.20 -13.26 -24.47
C ARG A 58 -6.27 -14.07 -23.75
N GLU A 59 -5.94 -14.66 -22.60
CA GLU A 59 -6.93 -15.37 -21.79
C GLU A 59 -8.06 -14.40 -21.36
N ILE A 60 -7.72 -13.19 -20.89
CA ILE A 60 -8.71 -12.17 -20.54
C ILE A 60 -9.58 -11.79 -21.75
N GLU A 61 -8.99 -11.58 -22.92
CA GLU A 61 -9.73 -11.27 -24.15
C GLU A 61 -10.67 -12.43 -24.55
N GLU A 62 -10.23 -13.68 -24.39
CA GLU A 62 -11.06 -14.86 -24.61
C GLU A 62 -12.23 -14.90 -23.62
N TRP A 63 -11.98 -14.69 -22.33
CA TRP A 63 -13.03 -14.62 -21.30
C TRP A 63 -14.01 -13.46 -21.52
N GLN A 64 -13.55 -12.30 -22.00
CA GLN A 64 -14.40 -11.15 -22.30
C GLN A 64 -15.16 -11.30 -23.62
N SER A 65 -14.74 -12.21 -24.51
CA SER A 65 -15.44 -12.50 -25.77
C SER A 65 -16.68 -13.37 -25.58
N PHE A 66 -16.86 -13.96 -24.39
CA PHE A 66 -18.13 -14.55 -24.01
C PHE A 66 -19.15 -13.43 -23.81
N ASP A 67 -19.99 -13.23 -24.82
CA ASP A 67 -21.21 -12.44 -24.70
C ASP A 67 -22.18 -13.23 -23.82
N ASP A 68 -22.17 -12.96 -22.51
CA ASP A 68 -23.22 -13.41 -21.60
C ASP A 68 -24.48 -12.62 -21.97
N GLY A 69 -25.13 -13.00 -23.07
CA GLY A 69 -26.36 -12.36 -23.56
C GLY A 69 -27.41 -12.30 -22.45
N ILE A 70 -27.39 -11.22 -21.68
CA ILE A 70 -28.45 -10.85 -20.76
C ILE A 70 -29.46 -10.13 -21.65
N ASP A 71 -30.35 -10.93 -22.25
CA ASP A 71 -31.61 -10.42 -22.78
C ASP A 71 -32.44 -9.94 -21.57
N GLU A 72 -32.75 -8.63 -21.55
CA GLU A 72 -33.61 -7.97 -20.56
C GLU A 72 -35.09 -8.36 -20.73
#